data_AF-A0A496DBR1-F1
#
_entry.id   AF-A0A496DBR1-F1
#
_cell.length_a   1.000
_cell.length_b   1.000
_cell.length_c   1.000
_cell.angle_alpha   90.00
_cell.angle_beta   90.00
_cell.angle_gamma   90.00
#
_symmetry.space_group_name_H-M   'P 1'
#
loop_
_entity.id
_entity.type
_entity.pdbx_description
1 polymer ?
#
loop_
_entity_poly.entity_id
_entity_poly.type
_entity_poly.pdbx_seq_one_letter_code
_entity_poly.pdbx_strand_id
1 'polypeptide(L)'
;MLNPQTEIKFSDYNSLYDILNPTVNGFRDFSLSFLIDYKAGASLFSGTNYSLYSEGLHKGTLLGRTVDNPGGSGFIGAGVMIDDNGKILGENNVAVNAQDYHKGIVNNNIAEEFVYNASFIKLRELSLGYTFPQSVLNKMKVVKGLSVSLVGRNLWTILKHTDNIDPESAYNNTNGQGLELNGYPATRNIGFNVNVKF
;
A
#
# COMPACT_ATOMS: atom_id res chain seq x y z
N MET A 1 20.53 -26.95 -24.79
CA MET A 1 19.20 -27.51 -24.49
C MET A 1 19.03 -27.48 -22.97
N LEU A 2 18.32 -26.48 -22.47
CA LEU A 2 17.94 -26.36 -21.06
C LEU A 2 16.44 -26.02 -21.05
N ASN A 3 15.72 -26.77 -20.23
CA ASN A 3 14.26 -26.88 -20.14
C ASN A 3 13.57 -25.51 -19.98
N PRO A 4 12.51 -25.18 -20.75
CA PRO A 4 11.80 -23.92 -20.58
C PRO A 4 11.01 -23.94 -19.27
N GLN A 5 11.31 -22.96 -18.41
CA GLN A 5 10.56 -22.70 -17.19
C GLN A 5 9.12 -22.37 -17.53
N THR A 6 8.24 -22.99 -16.75
CA THR A 6 6.78 -22.94 -16.78
C THR A 6 6.26 -21.52 -16.98
N GLU A 7 5.60 -21.29 -18.11
CA GLU A 7 4.89 -20.06 -18.41
C GLU A 7 3.58 -20.07 -17.61
N ILE A 8 3.55 -19.43 -16.44
CA ILE A 8 2.30 -19.17 -15.73
C ILE A 8 1.65 -17.95 -16.39
N LYS A 9 0.75 -18.21 -17.33
CA LYS A 9 -0.15 -17.20 -17.88
C LYS A 9 -1.11 -16.78 -16.77
N PHE A 10 -0.91 -15.59 -16.21
CA PHE A 10 -1.90 -14.98 -15.33
C PHE A 10 -3.04 -14.44 -16.20
N SER A 11 -4.08 -15.27 -16.30
CA SER A 11 -5.39 -14.91 -16.82
C SER A 11 -5.96 -13.75 -16.00
N ASP A 12 -6.27 -12.68 -16.72
CA ASP A 12 -7.23 -11.61 -16.47
C ASP A 12 -7.92 -11.52 -15.10
N TYR A 13 -7.74 -10.34 -14.50
CA TYR A 13 -8.68 -9.59 -13.66
C TYR A 13 -9.81 -10.43 -13.03
N ASN A 14 -9.56 -10.97 -11.84
CA ASN A 14 -10.61 -11.27 -10.87
C ASN A 14 -10.02 -11.20 -9.47
N SER A 15 -10.51 -10.24 -8.68
CA SER A 15 -10.32 -10.16 -7.24
C SER A 15 -10.78 -11.47 -6.60
N LEU A 16 -9.83 -12.31 -6.20
CA LEU A 16 -10.09 -13.51 -5.42
C LEU A 16 -10.45 -13.08 -4.00
N TYR A 17 -11.74 -12.87 -3.74
CA TYR A 17 -12.29 -12.74 -2.39
C TYR A 17 -12.30 -14.11 -1.71
N ASP A 18 -11.14 -14.57 -1.25
CA ASP A 18 -11.09 -15.72 -0.37
C ASP A 18 -11.20 -15.23 1.07
N ILE A 19 -12.44 -15.02 1.51
CA ILE A 19 -12.78 -14.66 2.89
C ILE A 19 -12.48 -15.89 3.76
N LEU A 20 -11.25 -16.00 4.24
CA LEU A 20 -10.94 -16.88 5.36
C LEU A 20 -11.62 -16.28 6.60
N ASN A 21 -12.83 -16.75 6.90
CA ASN A 21 -13.58 -16.48 8.13
C ASN A 21 -13.42 -17.68 9.09
N PRO A 22 -12.25 -17.93 9.71
CA PRO A 22 -12.17 -18.94 10.76
C PRO A 22 -12.90 -18.38 11.99
N THR A 23 -14.17 -18.75 12.14
CA THR A 23 -14.87 -18.56 13.41
C THR A 23 -14.29 -19.59 14.38
N VAL A 24 -13.32 -19.20 15.21
CA VAL A 24 -12.80 -20.06 16.27
C VAL A 24 -13.82 -20.04 17.42
N ASN A 25 -14.75 -20.98 17.40
CA ASN A 25 -15.69 -21.23 18.51
C ASN A 25 -14.97 -21.94 19.66
N GLY A 26 -14.00 -21.28 20.29
CA GLY A 26 -13.36 -21.72 21.53
C GLY A 26 -13.85 -20.86 22.68
N PHE A 27 -14.61 -21.45 23.61
CA PHE A 27 -15.32 -20.82 24.76
C PHE A 27 -16.68 -20.21 24.37
N ARG A 28 -17.76 -20.93 24.75
CA ARG A 28 -19.16 -20.88 24.26
C ARG A 28 -19.85 -19.51 24.13
N ASP A 29 -19.25 -18.44 24.64
CA ASP A 29 -19.85 -17.11 24.71
C ASP A 29 -18.97 -16.04 24.03
N PHE A 30 -17.72 -16.33 23.64
CA PHE A 30 -16.83 -15.41 22.92
C PHE A 30 -16.80 -15.71 21.43
N SER A 31 -16.69 -14.67 20.61
CA SER A 31 -16.48 -14.78 19.17
C SER A 31 -15.29 -13.95 18.74
N LEU A 32 -14.47 -14.51 17.85
CA LEU A 32 -13.39 -13.80 17.19
C LEU A 32 -13.54 -14.00 15.68
N SER A 33 -13.52 -12.91 14.92
CA SER A 33 -13.44 -12.95 13.46
C SER A 33 -12.42 -11.93 12.98
N PHE A 34 -11.76 -12.23 11.85
CA PHE A 34 -10.83 -11.32 11.22
C PHE A 34 -10.88 -11.49 9.70
N LEU A 35 -10.46 -10.44 8.98
CA LEU A 35 -10.33 -10.44 7.53
C LEU A 35 -8.94 -9.93 7.14
N ILE A 36 -8.19 -10.77 6.43
CA ILE A 36 -6.98 -10.38 5.70
C ILE A 36 -7.34 -10.18 4.23
N ASP A 37 -6.89 -9.08 3.67
CA ASP A 37 -7.08 -8.75 2.25
C ASP A 37 -5.73 -8.51 1.60
N TYR A 38 -5.59 -8.90 0.34
CA TYR A 38 -4.36 -8.78 -0.40
C TYR A 38 -4.60 -8.48 -1.86
N LYS A 39 -3.62 -7.82 -2.48
CA LYS A 39 -3.54 -7.61 -3.93
C LYS A 39 -2.12 -7.92 -4.36
N ALA A 40 -1.98 -8.63 -5.49
CA ALA A 40 -0.69 -9.01 -6.03
C ALA A 40 -0.63 -8.69 -7.54
N GLY A 41 0.55 -8.28 -8.02
CA GLY A 41 0.82 -8.06 -9.44
C GLY A 41 0.23 -6.78 -10.04
N ALA A 42 -0.28 -5.86 -9.21
CA ALA A 42 -0.79 -4.58 -9.67
C ALA A 42 0.34 -3.54 -9.78
N SER A 43 0.21 -2.63 -10.75
CA SER A 43 1.08 -1.46 -10.91
C SER A 43 0.27 -0.18 -10.76
N LEU A 44 0.87 0.84 -10.15
CA LEU A 44 0.25 2.12 -9.86
C LEU A 44 1.23 3.25 -10.15
N PHE A 45 0.83 4.19 -11.00
CA PHE A 45 1.55 5.45 -11.14
C PHE A 45 1.18 6.39 -9.98
N SER A 46 2.19 6.92 -9.28
CA SER A 46 1.98 7.88 -8.18
C SER A 46 2.33 9.31 -8.58
N GLY A 47 1.30 10.11 -8.83
CA GLY A 47 1.42 11.55 -8.99
C GLY A 47 1.83 12.26 -7.69
N THR A 48 1.55 11.66 -6.53
CA THR A 48 2.03 12.16 -5.24
C THR A 48 3.55 12.07 -5.16
N ASN A 49 4.14 10.90 -5.46
CA ASN A 49 5.60 10.76 -5.44
C ASN A 49 6.27 11.57 -6.55
N TYR A 50 5.64 11.70 -7.72
CA TYR A 50 6.07 12.62 -8.77
C TYR A 50 6.21 14.06 -8.24
N SER A 51 5.19 14.55 -7.53
CA SER A 51 5.19 15.88 -6.93
C SER A 51 6.22 16.00 -5.79
N LEU A 52 6.39 14.95 -4.97
CA LEU A 52 7.42 14.94 -3.93
C LEU A 52 8.84 14.97 -4.49
N TYR A 53 9.08 14.40 -5.69
CA TYR A 53 10.37 14.54 -6.38
C TYR A 53 10.58 15.97 -6.89
N SER A 54 9.57 16.63 -7.47
CA SER A 54 9.71 18.00 -7.96
C SER A 54 10.08 18.99 -6.84
N GLU A 55 9.53 18.76 -5.65
CA GLU A 55 9.81 19.54 -4.44
C GLU A 55 11.05 19.07 -3.66
N GLY A 56 11.69 17.96 -4.05
CA GLY A 56 12.86 17.42 -3.33
C GLY A 56 12.55 16.89 -1.92
N LEU A 57 11.29 16.49 -1.68
CA LEU A 57 10.77 15.96 -0.42
C LEU A 57 10.72 14.42 -0.39
N HIS A 58 10.81 13.76 -1.55
CA HIS A 58 10.86 12.30 -1.60
C HIS A 58 12.23 11.78 -1.14
N LYS A 59 12.26 10.67 -0.39
CA LYS A 59 13.52 10.05 0.10
C LYS A 59 14.50 9.69 -1.03
N GLY A 60 13.99 9.31 -2.20
CA GLY A 60 14.81 9.03 -3.38
C GLY A 60 15.67 10.22 -3.83
N THR A 61 15.24 11.45 -3.55
CA THR A 61 16.00 12.67 -3.86
C THR A 61 17.14 12.96 -2.88
N LEU A 62 17.33 12.14 -1.83
CA LEU A 62 18.42 12.32 -0.87
C LEU A 62 19.77 11.87 -1.43
N LEU A 63 19.78 11.00 -2.45
CA LEU A 63 21.02 10.52 -3.06
C LEU A 63 21.83 11.70 -3.59
N GLY A 64 23.10 11.79 -3.17
CA GLY A 64 23.99 12.88 -3.54
C GLY A 64 23.93 14.13 -2.66
N ARG A 65 22.94 14.25 -1.75
CA ARG A 65 22.81 15.39 -0.82
C ARG A 65 23.36 15.02 0.56
N THR A 66 24.05 15.95 1.21
CA THR A 66 24.50 15.81 2.60
C THR A 66 24.17 17.06 3.41
N VAL A 67 24.35 17.01 4.74
CA VAL A 67 24.15 18.18 5.61
C VAL A 67 25.07 19.34 5.18
N ASP A 68 26.33 19.03 4.86
CA ASP A 68 27.33 20.02 4.45
C ASP A 68 27.25 20.38 2.96
N ASN A 69 26.50 19.61 2.16
CA ASN A 69 26.27 19.84 0.74
C ASN A 69 24.79 19.59 0.39
N PRO A 70 23.88 20.49 0.80
CA PRO A 70 22.43 20.27 0.69
C PRO A 70 21.92 20.23 -0.76
N GLY A 71 22.64 20.88 -1.68
CA GLY A 71 22.39 20.81 -3.12
C GLY A 71 23.04 19.58 -3.78
N GLY A 72 24.03 18.96 -3.14
CA GLY A 72 24.67 17.75 -3.66
C GLY A 72 25.51 17.98 -4.91
N SER A 73 26.34 19.05 -4.94
CA SER A 73 27.32 19.23 -6.01
C SER A 73 28.27 18.04 -6.09
N GLY A 74 28.61 17.59 -7.31
CA GLY A 74 29.53 16.46 -7.51
C GLY A 74 28.83 15.12 -7.70
N PHE A 75 27.50 15.09 -7.78
CA PHE A 75 26.73 13.88 -7.97
C PHE A 75 26.89 13.35 -9.40
N ILE A 76 27.30 12.08 -9.53
CA ILE A 76 27.38 11.38 -10.81
C ILE A 76 26.25 10.36 -10.84
N GLY A 77 25.24 10.61 -11.67
CA GLY A 77 24.12 9.69 -11.85
C GLY A 77 24.53 8.42 -12.60
N ALA A 78 23.85 7.31 -12.32
CA ALA A 78 24.04 6.07 -13.04
C ALA A 78 23.64 6.24 -14.52
N GLY A 79 24.48 5.78 -15.43
CA GLY A 79 24.26 5.90 -16.87
C GLY A 79 25.54 5.66 -17.65
N VAL A 80 25.46 5.85 -18.96
CA VAL A 80 26.58 5.72 -19.90
C VAL A 80 26.73 7.00 -20.72
N MET A 81 27.96 7.31 -21.11
CA MET A 81 28.21 8.33 -22.13
C MET A 81 28.02 7.72 -23.52
N ILE A 82 27.39 8.45 -24.43
CA ILE A 82 27.23 8.08 -25.83
C ILE A 82 27.80 9.17 -26.75
N ASP A 83 28.34 8.78 -27.90
CA ASP A 83 28.71 9.75 -28.95
C ASP A 83 27.50 10.16 -29.82
N ASP A 84 27.73 11.08 -30.76
CA ASP A 84 26.71 11.58 -31.69
C ASP A 84 26.09 10.46 -32.56
N ASN A 85 26.75 9.30 -32.67
CA ASN A 85 26.27 8.13 -33.41
C ASN A 85 25.62 7.08 -32.50
N GLY A 86 25.44 7.38 -31.20
CA GLY A 86 24.84 6.50 -30.21
C GLY A 86 25.74 5.38 -29.70
N LYS A 87 27.05 5.41 -29.99
CA LYS A 87 28.01 4.42 -29.48
C LYS A 87 28.32 4.70 -28.02
N ILE A 88 28.24 3.66 -27.18
CA ILE A 88 28.62 3.73 -25.77
C ILE A 88 30.13 3.96 -25.64
N LEU A 89 30.50 5.02 -24.93
CA LEU A 89 31.88 5.45 -24.67
C LEU A 89 32.41 4.97 -23.31
N GLY A 90 31.52 4.58 -22.40
CA GLY A 90 31.84 4.12 -21.05
C GLY A 90 30.80 4.56 -20.03
N GLU A 91 31.09 4.33 -18.75
CA GLU A 91 30.26 4.81 -17.64
C GLU A 91 30.18 6.34 -17.60
N ASN A 92 29.05 6.88 -17.16
CA ASN A 92 28.91 8.31 -16.94
C ASN A 92 29.91 8.78 -15.86
N ASN A 93 30.68 9.83 -16.17
CA ASN A 93 31.60 10.47 -15.24
C ASN A 93 31.34 11.99 -15.08
N VAL A 94 30.25 12.49 -15.69
CA VAL A 94 29.90 13.90 -15.64
C VAL A 94 29.17 14.18 -14.33
N ALA A 95 29.77 15.04 -13.51
CA ALA A 95 29.19 15.46 -12.24
C ALA A 95 28.19 16.60 -12.44
N VAL A 96 27.06 16.51 -11.73
CA VAL A 96 26.00 17.51 -11.69
C VAL A 96 25.63 17.83 -10.24
N ASN A 97 24.73 18.80 -10.06
CA ASN A 97 24.07 19.01 -8.79
C ASN A 97 22.99 17.92 -8.60
N ALA A 98 22.95 17.28 -7.42
CA ALA A 98 21.97 16.23 -7.14
C ALA A 98 20.53 16.75 -7.27
N GLN A 99 20.27 18.00 -6.86
CA GLN A 99 18.96 18.62 -7.04
C GLN A 99 18.56 18.69 -8.51
N ASP A 100 19.47 19.09 -9.39
CA ASP A 100 19.21 19.21 -10.83
C ASP A 100 19.00 17.83 -11.46
N TYR A 101 19.77 16.83 -11.03
CA TYR A 101 19.58 15.44 -11.46
C TYR A 101 18.18 14.92 -11.10
N HIS A 102 17.79 15.02 -9.83
CA HIS A 102 16.50 14.51 -9.36
C HIS A 102 15.32 15.30 -9.92
N LYS A 103 15.43 16.63 -10.07
CA LYS A 103 14.44 17.43 -10.78
C LYS A 103 14.37 17.09 -12.26
N GLY A 104 15.49 16.70 -12.87
CA GLY A 104 15.56 16.23 -14.24
C GLY A 104 14.67 15.03 -14.53
N ILE A 105 14.50 14.12 -13.56
CA ILE A 105 13.59 12.96 -13.70
C ILE A 105 12.15 13.43 -13.97
N VAL A 106 11.69 14.43 -13.21
CA VAL A 106 10.35 15.03 -13.35
C VAL A 106 10.29 15.89 -14.62
N ASN A 107 11.25 16.79 -14.83
CA ASN A 107 11.24 17.73 -15.95
C ASN A 107 11.28 17.03 -17.32
N ASN A 108 11.90 15.84 -17.40
CA ASN A 108 11.96 15.02 -18.60
C ASN A 108 10.80 14.00 -18.70
N ASN A 109 9.83 14.05 -17.78
CA ASN A 109 8.67 13.14 -17.74
C ASN A 109 9.05 11.65 -17.70
N ILE A 110 10.08 11.28 -16.93
CA ILE A 110 10.49 9.88 -16.75
C ILE A 110 9.47 9.18 -15.83
N ALA A 111 8.38 8.72 -16.43
CA ALA A 111 7.23 8.20 -15.69
C ALA A 111 7.52 6.88 -14.96
N GLU A 112 8.45 6.08 -15.48
CA GLU A 112 8.80 4.74 -14.96
C GLU A 112 9.30 4.79 -13.52
N GLU A 113 9.98 5.86 -13.12
CA GLU A 113 10.44 6.10 -11.73
C GLU A 113 9.27 6.16 -10.74
N PHE A 114 8.06 6.52 -11.22
CA PHE A 114 6.87 6.73 -10.40
C PHE A 114 5.83 5.62 -10.57
N VAL A 115 6.17 4.53 -11.26
CA VAL A 115 5.34 3.32 -11.34
C VAL A 115 5.76 2.35 -10.26
N TYR A 116 4.89 2.16 -9.27
CA TYR A 116 5.14 1.30 -8.13
C TYR A 116 4.39 -0.02 -8.25
N ASN A 117 4.97 -1.06 -7.65
CA ASN A 117 4.25 -2.28 -7.36
C ASN A 117 3.17 -1.97 -6.29
N ALA A 118 1.90 -2.07 -6.68
CA ALA A 118 0.74 -1.82 -5.82
C ALA A 118 0.26 -3.08 -5.08
N SER A 119 1.13 -4.08 -4.95
CA SER A 119 0.83 -5.27 -4.15
C SER A 119 0.85 -4.94 -2.66
N PHE A 120 -0.07 -5.54 -1.91
CA PHE A 120 -0.21 -5.33 -0.47
C PHE A 120 -0.84 -6.53 0.24
N ILE A 121 -0.69 -6.53 1.57
CA ILE A 121 -1.46 -7.37 2.49
C ILE A 121 -1.94 -6.47 3.64
N LYS A 122 -3.24 -6.51 3.96
CA LYS A 122 -3.86 -5.69 5.01
C LYS A 122 -4.76 -6.52 5.92
N LEU A 123 -4.74 -6.23 7.22
CA LEU A 123 -5.78 -6.63 8.18
C LEU A 123 -6.95 -5.66 8.05
N ARG A 124 -7.97 -6.08 7.31
CA ARG A 124 -9.16 -5.27 7.04
C ARG A 124 -10.09 -5.21 8.21
N GLU A 125 -10.40 -6.35 8.82
CA GLU A 125 -11.39 -6.39 9.88
C GLU A 125 -10.90 -7.28 11.01
N LEU A 126 -11.23 -6.88 12.23
CA LEU A 126 -11.08 -7.70 13.43
C LEU A 126 -12.29 -7.41 14.31
N SER A 127 -13.00 -8.44 14.73
CA SER A 127 -14.13 -8.34 15.65
C SER A 127 -13.95 -9.32 16.78
N LEU A 128 -14.00 -8.80 18.01
CA LEU A 128 -14.06 -9.58 19.23
C LEU A 128 -15.42 -9.33 19.88
N GLY A 129 -16.22 -10.38 19.98
CA GLY A 129 -17.56 -10.35 20.55
C GLY A 129 -17.67 -11.20 21.81
N TYR A 130 -18.65 -10.83 22.64
CA TYR A 130 -19.13 -11.65 23.75
C TYR A 130 -20.66 -11.65 23.74
N THR A 131 -21.26 -12.83 23.77
CA THR A 131 -22.71 -13.05 23.88
C THR A 131 -23.00 -13.54 25.28
N PHE A 132 -23.84 -12.81 26.02
CA PHE A 132 -24.15 -13.16 27.40
C PHE A 132 -25.01 -14.43 27.44
N PRO A 133 -24.66 -15.42 28.28
CA PRO A 133 -25.39 -16.66 28.35
C PRO A 133 -26.78 -16.45 28.95
N GLN A 134 -27.74 -17.25 28.48
CA GLN A 134 -29.15 -17.14 28.90
C GLN A 134 -29.34 -17.33 30.41
N SER A 135 -28.45 -18.11 31.06
CA SER A 135 -28.44 -18.31 32.51
C SER A 135 -28.26 -17.01 33.31
N VAL A 136 -27.53 -16.04 32.76
CA VAL A 136 -27.35 -14.70 33.36
C VAL A 136 -28.56 -13.81 33.04
N LEU A 137 -29.00 -13.81 31.78
CA LEU A 137 -30.07 -12.93 31.29
C LEU A 137 -31.45 -13.28 31.87
N ASN A 138 -31.73 -14.56 32.11
CA ASN A 138 -32.99 -15.02 32.71
C ASN A 138 -33.27 -14.39 34.09
N LYS A 139 -32.24 -13.93 34.82
CA LYS A 139 -32.40 -13.20 36.09
C LYS A 139 -32.96 -11.79 35.91
N MET A 140 -32.75 -11.18 34.74
CA MET A 140 -33.17 -9.81 34.44
C MET A 140 -34.63 -9.71 33.96
N LYS A 141 -35.27 -10.85 33.62
CA LYS A 141 -36.68 -11.02 33.19
C LYS A 141 -37.13 -10.27 31.92
N VAL A 142 -36.48 -9.17 31.55
CA VAL A 142 -36.86 -8.27 30.44
C VAL A 142 -35.94 -8.43 29.22
N VAL A 143 -34.69 -8.85 29.43
CA VAL A 143 -33.70 -8.99 28.35
C VAL A 143 -33.63 -10.45 27.90
N LYS A 144 -33.97 -10.72 26.64
CA LYS A 144 -33.92 -12.05 26.00
C LYS A 144 -32.59 -12.34 25.30
N GLY A 145 -31.77 -11.32 25.06
CA GLY A 145 -30.45 -11.48 24.45
C GLY A 145 -29.60 -10.23 24.60
N LEU A 146 -28.31 -10.42 24.89
CA LEU A 146 -27.34 -9.34 24.97
C LEU A 146 -26.03 -9.81 24.34
N SER A 147 -25.49 -9.03 23.43
CA SER A 147 -24.11 -9.19 22.97
C SER A 147 -23.41 -7.84 22.87
N VAL A 148 -22.10 -7.88 23.09
CA VAL A 148 -21.22 -6.73 22.95
C VAL A 148 -20.08 -7.12 22.03
N SER A 149 -19.59 -6.19 21.20
CA SER A 149 -18.40 -6.43 20.40
C SER A 149 -17.55 -5.19 20.21
N LEU A 150 -16.25 -5.40 20.11
CA LEU A 150 -15.28 -4.43 19.63
C LEU A 150 -14.95 -4.78 18.18
N VAL A 151 -15.16 -3.84 17.26
CA VAL A 151 -14.97 -4.04 15.83
C VAL A 151 -13.98 -3.00 15.30
N GLY A 152 -12.95 -3.47 14.62
CA GLY A 152 -11.98 -2.63 13.93
C GLY A 152 -12.04 -2.82 12.43
N ARG A 153 -11.86 -1.74 11.68
CA ARG A 153 -11.78 -1.73 10.21
C ARG A 153 -10.54 -0.98 9.72
N ASN A 154 -9.93 -1.50 8.66
CA ASN A 154 -8.65 -1.08 8.06
C ASN A 154 -7.55 -0.92 9.12
N LEU A 155 -7.35 -1.97 9.92
CA LEU A 155 -6.54 -1.91 11.12
C LEU A 155 -5.06 -1.84 10.81
N TRP A 156 -4.57 -2.58 9.82
CA TRP A 156 -3.13 -2.64 9.60
C TRP A 156 -2.78 -2.95 8.15
N THR A 157 -1.85 -2.18 7.58
CA THR A 157 -1.11 -2.59 6.39
C THR A 157 0.11 -3.39 6.81
N ILE A 158 0.03 -4.70 6.60
CA ILE A 158 1.05 -5.67 6.99
C ILE A 158 2.22 -5.61 6.01
N LEU A 159 1.91 -5.50 4.72
CA LEU A 159 2.88 -5.40 3.64
C LEU A 159 2.37 -4.40 2.59
N LYS A 160 3.27 -3.56 2.08
CA LYS A 160 3.06 -2.78 0.86
C LYS A 160 4.40 -2.53 0.17
N HIS A 161 4.37 -2.31 -1.13
CA HIS A 161 5.55 -1.96 -1.93
C HIS A 161 5.52 -0.51 -2.46
N THR A 162 4.58 0.30 -1.97
CA THR A 162 4.44 1.71 -2.33
C THR A 162 5.03 2.63 -1.26
N ASP A 163 5.87 3.57 -1.69
CA ASP A 163 6.39 4.62 -0.83
C ASP A 163 5.39 5.77 -0.68
N ASN A 164 5.27 6.31 0.53
CA ASN A 164 4.43 7.47 0.93
C ASN A 164 2.91 7.36 0.72
N ILE A 165 2.45 6.53 -0.20
CA ILE A 165 1.04 6.40 -0.58
C ILE A 165 0.46 5.06 -0.12
N ASP A 166 -0.86 5.03 -0.02
CA ASP A 166 -1.61 3.77 0.10
C ASP A 166 -1.71 3.12 -1.30
N PRO A 167 -1.36 1.83 -1.48
CA PRO A 167 -1.46 1.13 -2.76
C PRO A 167 -2.90 0.99 -3.29
N GLU A 168 -3.89 1.35 -2.49
CA GLU A 168 -5.30 1.38 -2.86
C GLU A 168 -5.84 2.77 -3.11
N SER A 169 -4.97 3.78 -3.01
CA SER A 169 -5.36 5.13 -3.38
C SER A 169 -5.55 5.23 -4.89
N ALA A 170 -6.55 6.00 -5.29
CA ALA A 170 -6.94 6.17 -6.68
C ALA A 170 -7.13 7.66 -7.00
N TYR A 171 -6.79 8.03 -8.23
CA TYR A 171 -7.01 9.38 -8.76
C TYR A 171 -8.49 9.71 -8.89
N ASN A 172 -9.29 8.73 -9.31
CA ASN A 172 -10.73 8.86 -9.47
C ASN A 172 -11.44 7.52 -9.24
N ASN A 173 -12.78 7.58 -9.17
CA ASN A 173 -13.65 6.41 -9.00
C ASN A 173 -14.17 5.86 -10.33
N THR A 174 -13.55 6.21 -11.46
CA THR A 174 -14.00 5.81 -12.80
C THR A 174 -12.94 4.92 -13.47
N ASN A 175 -12.64 5.16 -14.74
CA ASN A 175 -11.74 4.33 -15.53
C ASN A 175 -10.26 4.67 -15.31
N GLY A 176 -9.92 5.59 -14.41
CA GLY A 176 -8.55 5.97 -14.05
C GLY A 176 -7.86 4.99 -13.11
N GLN A 177 -8.06 3.69 -13.33
CA GLN A 177 -7.40 2.65 -12.55
C GLN A 177 -5.89 2.68 -12.79
N GLY A 178 -5.11 2.39 -11.76
CA GLY A 178 -3.64 2.42 -11.85
C GLY A 178 -3.03 3.83 -11.81
N LEU A 179 -3.83 4.86 -11.53
CA LEU A 179 -3.36 6.23 -11.26
C LEU A 179 -3.69 6.63 -9.83
N GLU A 180 -2.73 7.24 -9.14
CA GLU A 180 -2.87 7.86 -7.82
C GLU A 180 -2.44 9.32 -7.88
N LEU A 181 -3.16 10.21 -7.19
CA LEU A 181 -2.73 11.59 -6.98
C LEU A 181 -3.34 12.16 -5.70
N ASN A 182 -2.47 12.61 -4.79
CA ASN A 182 -2.80 13.29 -3.54
C ASN A 182 -3.91 12.59 -2.75
N GLY A 183 -3.85 11.25 -2.73
CA GLY A 183 -4.79 10.43 -1.99
C GLY A 183 -4.77 10.74 -0.50
N TYR A 184 -5.94 10.87 0.10
CA TYR A 184 -6.01 10.95 1.56
C TYR A 184 -5.49 9.65 2.20
N PRO A 185 -4.76 9.75 3.32
CA PRO A 185 -4.36 8.57 4.09
C PRO A 185 -5.58 7.73 4.46
N ALA A 186 -5.47 6.42 4.30
CA ALA A 186 -6.56 5.51 4.64
C ALA A 186 -6.86 5.57 6.15
N THR A 187 -8.14 5.68 6.49
CA THR A 187 -8.57 5.78 7.89
C THR A 187 -8.53 4.42 8.57
N ARG A 188 -8.14 4.40 9.84
CA ARG A 188 -8.33 3.27 10.76
C ARG A 188 -9.54 3.55 11.63
N ASN A 189 -10.50 2.64 11.66
CA ASN A 189 -11.73 2.80 12.44
C ASN A 189 -11.81 1.72 13.52
N ILE A 190 -12.17 2.11 14.74
CA ILE A 190 -12.45 1.21 15.85
C ILE A 190 -13.78 1.63 16.45
N GLY A 191 -14.67 0.67 16.67
CA GLY A 191 -16.02 0.90 17.17
C GLY A 191 -16.44 -0.17 18.15
N PHE A 192 -17.45 0.15 18.95
CA PHE A 192 -18.08 -0.74 19.90
C PHE A 192 -19.54 -0.91 19.53
N ASN A 193 -20.05 -2.14 19.60
CA ASN A 193 -21.44 -2.48 19.30
C ASN A 193 -22.09 -3.15 20.51
N VAL A 194 -23.34 -2.80 20.78
CA VAL A 194 -24.20 -3.44 21.78
C VAL A 194 -25.48 -3.85 21.08
N ASN A 195 -25.80 -5.15 21.11
CA ASN A 195 -27.06 -5.69 20.63
C ASN A 195 -27.90 -6.15 21.81
N VAL A 196 -29.13 -5.64 21.92
CA VAL A 196 -30.08 -6.01 22.97
C VAL A 196 -31.37 -6.52 22.33
N LYS A 197 -31.87 -7.66 22.82
CA LYS A 197 -33.16 -8.25 22.45
C LYS A 197 -34.05 -8.33 23.68
N PHE A 198 -35.32 -7.94 23.54
CA PHE A 198 -36.34 -7.88 24.60
C PHE A 198 -37.43 -8.94 24.43
#